data_AF-A0A2G9T977-F1
#
_entry.id   AF-A0A2G9T977-F1
#
_cell.length_a   1.000
_cell.length_b   1.000
_cell.length_c   1.000
_cell.angle_alpha   90.00
_cell.angle_beta   90.00
_cell.angle_gamma   90.00
#
_symmetry.space_group_name_H-M   'P 1'
#
loop_
_entity.id
_entity.type
_entity.pdbx_description
1 polymer ?
#
loop_
_entity_poly.entity_id
_entity_poly.type
_entity_poly.pdbx_seq_one_letter_code
_entity_poly.pdbx_strand_id
1 'polypeptide(L)'
;GKAPIFDAPILKQTLMNCTNTKIMLLVPLTVFNGVEQAFVIGIFTKSFVACGLGVPQIGFVCTAFGISDAICSLVFGPLIKLFGRMPLFVFGAVNNMLMIVTLMIWPLNPADKAILYVAATVWGMADGVWNTQIN
;
A
#
# COMPACT_ATOMS: atom_id res chain seq x y z
N GLY A 1 -19.31 8.09 25.96
CA GLY A 1 -19.43 7.56 24.59
C GLY A 1 -20.43 6.42 24.60
N LYS A 2 -21.50 6.50 23.80
CA LYS A 2 -22.45 5.40 23.66
C LYS A 2 -21.82 4.34 22.73
N ALA A 3 -21.82 3.07 23.16
CA ALA A 3 -21.39 1.97 22.31
C ALA A 3 -22.29 1.88 21.06
N PRO A 4 -21.74 1.60 19.87
CA PRO A 4 -22.56 1.42 18.67
C PRO A 4 -23.45 0.19 18.85
N ILE A 5 -24.76 0.42 18.91
CA ILE A 5 -25.78 -0.64 18.94
C ILE A 5 -25.99 -1.07 17.48
N PHE A 6 -25.66 -2.31 17.16
CA PHE A 6 -25.91 -2.90 15.84
C PHE A 6 -27.42 -3.15 15.68
N ASP A 7 -28.14 -2.13 15.23
CA ASP A 7 -29.56 -2.22 14.93
C ASP A 7 -29.82 -2.93 13.58
N ALA A 8 -30.90 -3.70 13.48
CA ALA A 8 -31.36 -4.35 12.24
C ALA A 8 -31.45 -3.39 11.01
N PRO A 9 -31.90 -2.13 11.13
CA PRO A 9 -31.83 -1.16 10.04
C PRO A 9 -30.40 -0.84 9.60
N ILE A 10 -29.42 -0.79 10.51
CA ILE A 10 -28.00 -0.56 10.16
C ILE A 10 -27.45 -1.77 9.42
N LEU A 11 -27.78 -2.99 9.85
CA LEU A 11 -27.38 -4.22 9.16
C LEU A 11 -27.96 -4.28 7.74
N LYS A 12 -29.24 -3.91 7.59
CA LYS A 12 -29.91 -3.82 6.29
C LYS A 12 -29.26 -2.76 5.41
N GLN A 13 -28.92 -1.59 5.96
CA GLN A 13 -28.22 -0.53 5.25
C GLN A 13 -26.85 -1.00 4.73
N THR A 14 -26.07 -1.70 5.57
CA THR A 14 -24.78 -2.29 5.20
C THR A 14 -24.93 -3.33 4.10
N LEU A 15 -25.91 -4.22 4.20
CA LEU A 15 -26.20 -5.23 3.17
C LEU A 15 -26.61 -4.60 1.84
N MET A 16 -27.43 -3.55 1.87
CA MET A 16 -27.79 -2.79 0.67
C MET A 16 -26.57 -2.06 0.09
N ASN A 17 -25.65 -1.60 0.94
CA ASN A 17 -24.41 -0.97 0.52
C ASN A 17 -23.48 -1.96 -0.21
N CYS A 18 -23.50 -3.25 0.16
CA CYS A 18 -22.78 -4.30 -0.58
C CYS A 18 -23.31 -4.50 -2.02
N THR A 19 -24.54 -4.06 -2.32
CA THR A 19 -25.12 -4.13 -3.67
C THR A 19 -24.75 -2.90 -4.53
N ASN A 20 -24.17 -1.85 -3.94
CA ASN A 20 -23.71 -0.69 -4.70
C ASN A 20 -22.45 -1.02 -5.52
N THR A 21 -22.50 -0.74 -6.82
CA THR A 21 -21.40 -1.00 -7.78
C THR A 21 -20.06 -0.38 -7.35
N LYS A 22 -20.09 0.79 -6.69
CA LYS A 22 -18.87 1.46 -6.20
C LYS A 22 -18.17 0.67 -5.10
N ILE A 23 -18.94 0.04 -4.20
CA ILE A 23 -18.41 -0.75 -3.10
C ILE A 23 -17.94 -2.10 -3.60
N MET A 24 -18.66 -2.68 -4.56
CA MET A 24 -18.24 -3.90 -5.23
C MET A 24 -16.90 -3.72 -5.98
N LEU A 25 -16.60 -2.53 -6.51
CA LEU A 25 -15.28 -2.22 -7.08
C LEU A 25 -14.21 -1.94 -6.01
N LEU A 26 -14.59 -1.36 -4.87
CA LEU A 26 -13.65 -1.09 -3.78
C LEU A 26 -13.17 -2.39 -3.11
N VAL A 27 -14.03 -3.39 -2.94
CA VAL A 27 -13.69 -4.63 -2.23
C VAL A 27 -12.47 -5.35 -2.83
N PRO A 28 -12.39 -5.61 -4.16
CA PRO A 28 -11.20 -6.20 -4.77
C PRO A 28 -9.95 -5.34 -4.60
N LEU A 29 -10.09 -4.01 -4.65
CA LEU A 29 -8.96 -3.08 -4.47
C LEU A 29 -8.44 -3.11 -3.03
N THR A 30 -9.33 -3.16 -2.04
CA THR A 30 -8.94 -3.31 -0.63
C THR A 30 -8.26 -4.65 -0.38
N VAL A 31 -8.77 -5.74 -0.97
CA VAL A 31 -8.13 -7.05 -0.89
C VAL A 31 -6.74 -7.01 -1.52
N PHE A 32 -6.60 -6.40 -2.69
CA PHE A 32 -5.30 -6.22 -3.35
C PHE A 32 -4.32 -5.44 -2.46
N ASN A 33 -4.74 -4.33 -1.87
CA ASN A 33 -3.88 -3.55 -0.96
C ASN A 33 -3.43 -4.37 0.26
N GLY A 34 -4.34 -5.15 0.85
CA GLY A 34 -4.00 -6.04 1.96
C GLY A 34 -2.99 -7.13 1.58
N VAL A 35 -3.11 -7.70 0.37
CA VAL A 35 -2.16 -8.68 -0.16
C VAL A 35 -0.79 -8.03 -0.42
N GLU A 36 -0.77 -6.81 -0.96
CA GLU A 36 0.46 -6.02 -1.16
C GLU A 36 1.20 -5.82 0.16
N GLN A 37 0.52 -5.32 1.20
CA GLN A 37 1.11 -5.14 2.53
C GLN A 37 1.64 -6.46 3.12
N ALA A 38 0.89 -7.56 2.98
CA ALA A 38 1.31 -8.88 3.43
C ALA A 38 2.57 -9.37 2.69
N PHE A 39 2.69 -9.07 1.39
CA PHE A 39 3.87 -9.37 0.60
C PHE A 39 5.10 -8.58 1.07
N VAL A 40 4.96 -7.28 1.35
CA VAL A 40 6.05 -6.43 1.85
C VAL A 40 6.57 -6.92 3.21
N ILE A 41 5.66 -7.16 4.16
CA ILE A 41 6.02 -7.56 5.53
C ILE A 41 6.48 -9.01 5.58
N GLY A 42 5.83 -9.90 4.83
CA GLY A 42 6.06 -11.34 4.89
C GLY A 42 7.21 -11.82 4.02
N ILE A 43 7.23 -11.43 2.74
CA ILE A 43 8.11 -12.01 1.73
C ILE A 43 9.29 -11.09 1.45
N PHE A 44 9.05 -9.81 1.21
CA PHE A 44 10.13 -8.86 0.91
C PHE A 44 11.11 -8.72 2.07
N THR A 45 10.57 -8.51 3.27
CA THR A 45 11.40 -8.34 4.47
C THR A 45 12.24 -9.59 4.78
N LYS A 46 11.66 -10.79 4.63
CA LYS A 46 12.38 -12.04 4.93
C LYS A 46 13.31 -12.52 3.81
N SER A 47 12.92 -12.37 2.56
CA SER A 47 13.63 -12.97 1.43
C SER A 47 14.60 -12.00 0.77
N PHE A 48 14.28 -10.70 0.75
CA PHE A 48 15.10 -9.68 0.10
C PHE A 48 15.90 -8.88 1.12
N VAL A 49 15.25 -8.33 2.14
CA VAL A 49 15.93 -7.49 3.13
C VAL A 49 16.84 -8.33 4.03
N ALA A 50 16.37 -9.46 4.55
CA ALA A 50 17.21 -10.30 5.41
C ALA A 50 18.40 -10.93 4.66
N CYS A 51 18.23 -11.36 3.39
CA CYS A 51 19.32 -11.93 2.60
C CYS A 51 20.27 -10.87 2.00
N GLY A 52 19.77 -9.69 1.60
CA GLY A 52 20.58 -8.65 0.94
C GLY A 52 21.24 -7.65 1.89
N LEU A 53 20.53 -7.21 2.93
CA LEU A 53 20.99 -6.20 3.90
C LEU A 53 21.32 -6.79 5.27
N GLY A 54 20.67 -7.90 5.64
CA GLY A 54 20.76 -8.52 6.95
C GLY A 54 19.59 -8.16 7.86
N VAL A 55 19.27 -9.09 8.78
CA VAL A 55 18.17 -8.96 9.76
C VAL A 55 18.20 -7.65 10.56
N PRO A 56 19.35 -7.12 11.01
CA PRO A 56 19.39 -5.88 11.79
C PRO A 56 18.91 -4.64 11.03
N GLN A 57 18.92 -4.67 9.69
CA GLN A 57 18.55 -3.53 8.84
C GLN A 57 17.06 -3.49 8.49
N ILE A 58 16.31 -4.55 8.82
CA ILE A 58 14.87 -4.64 8.57
C ILE A 58 14.12 -3.44 9.17
N GLY A 59 14.43 -3.08 10.43
CA GLY A 59 13.76 -1.96 11.11
C GLY A 59 13.99 -0.61 10.41
N PHE A 60 15.17 -0.40 9.83
CA PHE A 60 15.47 0.81 9.07
C PHE A 60 14.67 0.87 7.76
N VAL A 61 14.54 -0.27 7.07
CA VAL A 61 13.75 -0.37 5.83
C VAL A 61 12.26 -0.15 6.11
N CYS A 62 11.71 -0.75 7.17
CA CYS A 62 10.32 -0.53 7.58
C CYS A 62 10.06 0.93 8.00
N THR A 63 11.01 1.56 8.68
CA THR A 63 10.90 2.99 9.04
C THR A 63 10.89 3.86 7.78
N ALA A 64 11.76 3.58 6.81
CA ALA A 64 11.78 4.32 5.54
C ALA A 64 10.48 4.16 4.75
N PHE A 65 9.91 2.94 4.72
CA PHE A 65 8.58 2.67 4.17
C PHE A 65 7.51 3.54 4.86
N GLY A 66 7.45 3.52 6.20
CA GLY A 66 6.45 4.28 6.96
C GLY A 66 6.58 5.80 6.83
N ILE A 67 7.81 6.33 6.76
CA ILE A 67 8.04 7.75 6.50
C ILE A 67 7.54 8.13 5.10
N SER A 68 7.84 7.30 4.10
CA SER A 68 7.37 7.53 2.73
C SER A 68 5.85 7.52 2.65
N ASP A 69 5.19 6.54 3.26
CA ASP A 69 3.73 6.43 3.35
C ASP A 69 3.09 7.67 4.02
N ALA A 70 3.65 8.11 5.15
CA ALA A 70 3.15 9.30 5.85
C ALA A 70 3.29 10.59 5.01
N ILE A 71 4.45 10.80 4.37
CA ILE A 71 4.68 11.95 3.48
C ILE A 71 3.69 11.90 2.30
N CYS A 72 3.55 10.73 1.69
CA CYS A 72 2.65 10.52 0.56
C CYS A 72 1.20 10.78 0.95
N SER A 73 0.77 10.30 2.11
CA SER A 73 -0.58 10.55 2.63
C SER A 73 -0.88 12.05 2.83
N LEU A 74 0.11 12.82 3.28
CA LEU A 74 -0.01 14.28 3.42
C LEU A 74 -0.06 15.00 2.07
N VAL A 75 0.74 14.55 1.09
CA VAL A 75 0.85 15.18 -0.23
C VAL A 75 -0.34 14.83 -1.13
N PHE A 76 -0.85 13.61 -1.06
CA PHE A 76 -1.94 13.16 -1.93
C PHE A 76 -3.29 13.80 -1.59
N GLY A 77 -3.53 14.18 -0.33
CA GLY A 77 -4.75 14.90 0.05
C GLY A 77 -5.01 16.19 -0.77
N PRO A 78 -4.06 17.14 -0.82
CA PRO A 78 -4.14 18.30 -1.70
C PRO A 78 -4.14 17.94 -3.19
N LEU A 79 -3.37 16.93 -3.60
CA LEU A 79 -3.24 16.52 -5.00
C LEU A 79 -4.56 16.02 -5.60
N ILE A 80 -5.39 15.32 -4.82
CA ILE A 80 -6.73 14.87 -5.23
C ILE A 80 -7.61 16.07 -5.64
N LYS A 81 -7.49 17.20 -4.93
CA LYS A 81 -8.27 18.41 -5.23
C LYS A 81 -7.86 19.06 -6.55
N LEU A 82 -6.63 18.83 -7.02
CA LEU A 82 -6.09 19.43 -8.23
C LEU A 82 -6.28 18.56 -9.48
N PHE A 83 -6.07 17.24 -9.36
CA PHE A 83 -6.04 16.30 -10.51
C PHE A 83 -7.20 15.28 -10.52
N GLY A 84 -8.00 15.21 -9.46
CA GLY A 84 -9.03 14.18 -9.30
C GLY A 84 -8.46 12.82 -8.87
N ARG A 85 -9.35 11.84 -8.68
CA ARG A 85 -9.03 10.54 -8.06
C ARG A 85 -8.38 9.53 -9.01
N MET A 86 -8.74 9.56 -10.29
CA MET A 86 -8.31 8.56 -11.30
C MET A 86 -6.80 8.59 -11.60
N PRO A 87 -6.15 9.74 -11.84
CA PRO A 87 -4.72 9.79 -12.15
C PRO A 87 -3.85 9.22 -11.03
N LEU A 88 -4.25 9.44 -9.79
CA LEU A 88 -3.57 8.91 -8.61
C LEU A 88 -3.69 7.39 -8.50
N PHE A 89 -4.87 6.83 -8.79
CA PHE A 89 -5.07 5.38 -8.87
C PHE A 89 -4.14 4.73 -9.90
N VAL A 90 -4.00 5.34 -11.08
CA VAL A 90 -3.10 4.86 -12.13
C VAL A 90 -1.63 4.98 -11.69
N PHE A 91 -1.26 6.08 -11.05
CA PHE A 91 0.09 6.27 -10.51
C PHE A 91 0.46 5.18 -9.50
N GLY A 92 -0.42 4.87 -8.54
CA GLY A 92 -0.22 3.78 -7.59
C GLY A 92 -0.08 2.41 -8.28
N ALA A 93 -0.95 2.12 -9.25
CA ALA A 93 -0.90 0.87 -10.01
C ALA A 93 0.41 0.70 -10.80
N VAL A 94 0.86 1.77 -11.46
CA VAL A 94 2.11 1.76 -12.24
C VAL A 94 3.32 1.59 -11.31
N ASN A 95 3.35 2.30 -10.17
CA ASN A 95 4.44 2.14 -9.20
C ASN A 95 4.52 0.72 -8.65
N ASN A 96 3.38 0.13 -8.25
CA ASN A 96 3.39 -1.23 -7.73
C ASN A 96 3.80 -2.25 -8.82
N MET A 97 3.32 -2.10 -10.06
CA MET A 97 3.73 -2.95 -11.18
C MET A 97 5.23 -2.82 -11.47
N LEU A 98 5.76 -1.59 -11.51
CA LEU A 98 7.18 -1.33 -11.72
C LEU A 98 8.04 -1.98 -10.63
N MET A 99 7.58 -1.92 -9.37
CA MET A 99 8.26 -2.55 -8.26
C MET A 99 8.28 -4.08 -8.36
N ILE A 100 7.14 -4.70 -8.68
CA ILE A 100 7.06 -6.15 -8.88
C ILE A 100 8.00 -6.60 -10.00
N VAL A 101 8.00 -5.89 -11.14
CA VAL A 101 8.88 -6.18 -12.27
C VAL A 101 10.36 -6.02 -11.88
N THR A 102 10.68 -4.96 -11.13
CA THR A 102 12.05 -4.72 -10.64
C THR A 102 12.51 -5.87 -9.74
N LEU A 103 11.66 -6.33 -8.81
CA LEU A 103 11.97 -7.45 -7.93
C LEU A 103 12.08 -8.81 -8.65
N MET A 104 11.40 -8.99 -9.80
CA MET A 104 11.51 -10.21 -10.60
C MET A 104 12.78 -10.26 -11.46
N ILE A 105 13.23 -9.12 -11.99
CA ILE A 105 14.39 -9.07 -12.91
C ILE A 105 15.70 -8.94 -12.13
N TRP A 106 15.69 -8.26 -10.98
CA TRP A 106 16.89 -7.90 -10.26
C TRP A 106 17.52 -9.08 -9.50
N PRO A 107 18.73 -9.54 -9.85
CA PRO A 107 19.45 -10.53 -9.04
C PRO A 107 19.93 -9.89 -7.74
N LEU A 108 19.70 -10.54 -6.60
CA LEU A 108 20.15 -10.07 -5.29
C LEU A 108 21.69 -9.93 -5.27
N ASN A 109 22.19 -8.72 -5.50
CA ASN A 109 23.60 -8.40 -5.42
C ASN A 109 23.90 -7.65 -4.11
N PRO A 110 24.78 -8.16 -3.23
CA PRO A 110 25.10 -7.53 -1.96
C PRO A 110 25.81 -6.17 -2.09
N ALA A 111 26.27 -5.78 -3.29
CA ALA A 111 26.83 -4.45 -3.55
C ALA A 111 25.75 -3.35 -3.65
N ASP A 112 24.52 -3.70 -4.05
CA ASP A 112 23.49 -2.72 -4.43
C ASP A 112 22.41 -2.55 -3.35
N LYS A 113 22.86 -2.39 -2.09
CA LYS A 113 21.99 -2.27 -0.91
C LYS A 113 21.03 -1.08 -0.96
N ALA A 114 21.39 -0.02 -1.69
CA ALA A 114 20.57 1.17 -1.86
C ALA A 114 19.22 0.87 -2.56
N ILE A 115 19.20 -0.09 -3.48
CA ILE A 115 18.01 -0.40 -4.28
C ILE A 115 16.90 -0.97 -3.39
N LEU A 116 17.25 -1.72 -2.35
CA LEU A 116 16.27 -2.27 -1.40
C LEU A 116 15.63 -1.18 -0.52
N TYR A 117 16.37 -0.12 -0.18
CA TYR A 117 15.80 1.05 0.51
C TYR A 117 14.89 1.85 -0.42
N VAL A 118 15.33 2.10 -1.66
CA VAL A 118 14.51 2.79 -2.66
C VAL A 118 13.24 2.00 -2.94
N ALA A 119 13.34 0.69 -3.12
CA ALA A 119 12.22 -0.21 -3.29
C ALA A 119 11.18 -0.09 -2.16
N ALA A 120 11.64 -0.09 -0.91
CA ALA A 120 10.77 0.08 0.24
C ALA A 120 10.10 1.46 0.29
N THR A 121 10.82 2.53 -0.06
CA THR A 121 10.22 3.88 -0.11
C THR A 121 9.19 4.03 -1.23
N VAL A 122 9.42 3.41 -2.40
CA VAL A 122 8.49 3.44 -3.53
C VAL A 122 7.23 2.62 -3.21
N TRP A 123 7.37 1.49 -2.52
CA TRP A 123 6.21 0.75 -2.03
C TRP A 123 5.43 1.50 -0.96
N GLY A 124 6.10 2.19 -0.03
CA GLY A 124 5.41 3.04 0.94
C GLY A 124 4.61 4.16 0.25
N MET A 125 5.12 4.68 -0.86
CA MET A 125 4.39 5.64 -1.69
C MET A 125 3.15 5.02 -2.35
N ALA A 126 3.25 3.79 -2.88
CA ALA A 126 2.11 3.08 -3.46
C ALA A 126 1.04 2.78 -2.39
N ASP A 127 1.43 2.28 -1.22
CA ASP A 127 0.53 2.03 -0.08
C ASP A 127 -0.19 3.31 0.38
N GLY A 128 0.52 4.44 0.42
CA GLY A 128 -0.07 5.75 0.74
C GLY A 128 -1.10 6.21 -0.30
N VAL A 129 -0.88 5.93 -1.59
CA VAL A 129 -1.90 6.15 -2.62
C VAL A 129 -3.12 5.27 -2.34
N TRP A 130 -2.94 3.96 -2.10
CA TRP A 130 -4.07 3.06 -1.89
C TRP A 130 -4.88 3.43 -0.65
N ASN A 131 -4.23 3.72 0.47
CA ASN A 131 -4.90 4.10 1.71
C ASN A 131 -5.67 5.41 1.54
N THR A 132 -5.05 6.46 1.00
CA THR A 132 -5.73 7.75 0.80
C THR A 132 -6.85 7.71 -0.22
N GLN A 133 -6.82 6.73 -1.13
CA GLN A 133 -7.80 6.62 -2.19
C GLN A 133 -8.87 5.58 -1.94
N ILE A 134 -8.69 4.63 -1.02
CA ILE A 134 -9.71 3.65 -0.64
C ILE A 134 -10.48 4.14 0.60
N ASN A 135 -9.81 4.83 1.51
CA ASN A 135 -10.36 5.35 2.78
C ASN A 135 -10.76 6.83 2.67
#